data_AF-A0A9P7TTM1-F1
#
_entry.id   AF-A0A9P7TTM1-F1
#
_cell.length_a   1.000
_cell.length_b   1.000
_cell.length_c   1.000
_cell.angle_alpha   90.00
_cell.angle_beta   90.00
_cell.angle_gamma   90.00
#
_symmetry.space_group_name_H-M   'P 1'
#
loop_
_entity.id
_entity.type
_entity.pdbx_description
1 polymer ?
#
loop_
_entity_poly.entity_id
_entity_poly.type
_entity_poly.pdbx_seq_one_letter_code
_entity_poly.pdbx_strand_id
1 'polypeptide(L)'
;MSHCIALRTAPHNKLNTPPKLKYDGIIALYDRDDWTTWFYQIHARAVAHNVWIYFKPDNPLPFPAEPTLPELPTPSEYLSESGIVEKATRPSELRVMSRKNFHKDLGHYRYLSEIYEHDYDAWGRVQDDIRHITQLIFHTVAPRLQKTCRLAGTPRQQWIANLKLEVAGDNHIEQDPALELEQALRLDQEFERALVHTQTRPIAGTISRCPQAYAETRGLAQVAVSI
;
A
#
# COMPACT_ATOMS: atom_id res chain seq x y z
N MET A 1 0.68 -35.99 35.44
CA MET A 1 1.34 -34.82 36.06
C MET A 1 1.97 -34.02 34.91
N SER A 2 1.26 -33.01 34.42
CA SER A 2 1.64 -32.20 33.26
C SER A 2 2.46 -30.99 33.68
N HIS A 3 3.65 -30.82 33.10
CA HIS A 3 4.45 -29.62 33.23
C HIS A 3 4.08 -28.61 32.13
N CYS A 4 3.65 -27.42 32.56
CA CYS A 4 3.42 -26.26 31.69
C CYS A 4 4.76 -25.61 31.33
N ILE A 5 5.01 -25.42 30.04
CA ILE A 5 6.10 -24.57 29.53
C ILE A 5 5.51 -23.17 29.30
N ALA A 6 6.09 -22.18 29.96
CA ALA A 6 5.72 -20.77 29.81
C ALA A 6 6.12 -20.25 28.43
N LEU A 7 5.13 -19.99 27.57
CA LEU A 7 5.29 -19.20 26.36
C LEU A 7 5.41 -17.72 26.76
N ARG A 8 6.53 -17.08 26.39
CA ARG A 8 6.68 -15.63 26.48
C ARG A 8 5.65 -14.98 25.56
N THR A 9 4.70 -14.28 26.16
CA THR A 9 3.76 -13.40 25.47
C THR A 9 4.50 -12.13 25.03
N ALA A 10 4.57 -11.90 23.72
CA ALA A 10 4.95 -10.61 23.16
C ALA A 10 3.81 -9.59 23.42
N PRO A 11 4.12 -8.33 23.77
CA PRO A 11 3.10 -7.32 24.02
C PRO A 11 2.53 -6.82 22.69
N HIS A 12 1.40 -7.37 22.25
CA HIS A 12 0.56 -6.73 21.24
C HIS A 12 -0.19 -5.58 21.90
N ASN A 13 0.38 -4.37 21.81
CA ASN A 13 -0.29 -3.15 22.18
C ASN A 13 -0.27 -2.15 21.04
N LYS A 14 -1.44 -1.53 20.86
CA LYS A 14 -1.84 -0.44 19.95
C LYS A 14 -2.37 -0.87 18.58
N LEU A 15 -3.70 -0.77 18.48
CA LEU A 15 -4.44 -0.53 17.23
C LEU A 15 -3.67 0.50 16.39
N ASN A 16 -3.07 0.04 15.30
CA ASN A 16 -2.64 0.91 14.22
C ASN A 16 -3.91 1.46 13.57
N THR A 17 -4.28 2.68 13.95
CA THR A 17 -5.16 3.50 13.13
C THR A 17 -4.45 3.67 11.79
N PRO A 18 -5.08 3.36 10.64
CA PRO A 18 -4.43 3.54 9.36
C PRO A 18 -3.99 5.01 9.24
N PRO A 19 -2.78 5.29 8.74
CA PRO A 19 -2.36 6.66 8.51
C PRO A 19 -3.42 7.31 7.63
N LYS A 20 -3.98 8.44 8.09
CA LYS A 20 -4.84 9.28 7.27
C LYS A 20 -3.97 9.79 6.13
N LEU A 21 -4.04 9.13 4.98
CA LEU A 21 -3.44 9.62 3.74
C LEU A 21 -4.09 10.95 3.41
N LYS A 22 -3.36 12.03 3.68
CA LYS A 22 -3.66 13.34 3.12
C LYS A 22 -3.33 13.25 1.63
N TYR A 23 -4.35 13.09 0.80
CA TYR A 23 -4.24 13.17 -0.66
C TYR A 23 -4.11 14.63 -1.12
N ASP A 24 -3.38 15.44 -0.35
CA ASP A 24 -3.16 16.85 -0.63
C ASP A 24 -2.37 16.88 -1.95
N GLY A 25 -3.00 17.28 -3.06
CA GLY A 25 -2.29 17.48 -4.34
C GLY A 25 -2.78 16.71 -5.57
N ILE A 26 -3.54 15.62 -5.44
CA ILE A 26 -3.94 14.82 -6.63
C ILE A 26 -5.32 15.22 -7.12
N ILE A 27 -5.43 15.43 -8.43
CA ILE A 27 -6.73 15.62 -9.08
C ILE A 27 -7.51 14.30 -9.05
N ALA A 28 -8.82 14.34 -8.90
CA ALA A 28 -9.62 13.13 -9.02
C ALA A 28 -9.90 12.81 -10.50
N LEU A 29 -9.81 11.55 -10.88
CA LEU A 29 -10.15 11.07 -12.22
C LEU A 29 -11.66 10.89 -12.32
N TYR A 30 -12.36 11.86 -12.92
CA TYR A 30 -13.77 11.73 -13.25
C TYR A 30 -13.99 11.34 -14.68
N ASP A 31 -13.26 11.92 -15.63
CA ASP A 31 -13.44 11.70 -17.07
C ASP A 31 -12.14 11.91 -17.87
N ARG A 32 -12.30 12.03 -19.21
CA ARG A 32 -11.20 12.12 -20.17
C ARG A 32 -10.32 13.34 -19.98
N ASP A 33 -10.89 14.45 -19.52
CA ASP A 33 -10.15 15.71 -19.39
C ASP A 33 -9.18 15.62 -18.20
N ASP A 34 -9.51 14.81 -17.20
CA ASP A 34 -8.66 14.53 -16.04
C ASP A 34 -7.56 13.51 -16.33
N TRP A 35 -7.73 12.66 -17.35
CA TRP A 35 -6.88 11.47 -17.59
C TRP A 35 -5.39 11.79 -17.58
N THR A 36 -4.98 12.73 -18.43
CA THR A 36 -3.57 13.02 -18.67
C THR A 36 -2.87 13.48 -17.40
N THR A 37 -3.45 14.47 -16.71
CA THR A 37 -2.88 15.03 -15.49
C THR A 37 -2.89 14.00 -14.36
N TRP A 38 -3.99 13.27 -14.18
CA TRP A 38 -4.11 12.22 -13.16
C TRP A 38 -3.07 11.12 -13.38
N PHE A 39 -2.95 10.64 -14.62
CA PHE A 39 -2.00 9.61 -15.00
C PHE A 39 -0.56 10.04 -14.71
N TYR A 40 -0.17 11.26 -15.07
CA TYR A 40 1.17 11.76 -14.79
C TYR A 40 1.45 11.91 -13.29
N GLN A 41 0.47 12.32 -12.49
CA GLN A 41 0.63 12.38 -11.03
C GLN A 41 0.85 10.98 -10.42
N ILE A 42 0.08 9.97 -10.87
CA ILE A 42 0.27 8.58 -10.44
C ILE A 42 1.62 8.03 -10.93
N HIS A 43 2.00 8.32 -12.18
CA HIS A 43 3.27 7.92 -12.77
C HIS A 43 4.46 8.48 -11.99
N ALA A 44 4.51 9.81 -11.78
CA ALA A 44 5.59 10.47 -11.04
C ALA A 44 5.78 9.86 -9.65
N ARG A 45 4.68 9.65 -8.91
CA ARG A 45 4.74 9.08 -7.56
C ARG A 45 5.20 7.63 -7.59
N ALA A 46 4.67 6.82 -8.49
CA ALA A 46 5.10 5.44 -8.65
C ALA A 46 6.58 5.32 -9.06
N VAL A 47 7.09 6.25 -9.88
CA VAL A 47 8.52 6.31 -10.22
C VAL A 47 9.37 6.77 -9.04
N ALA A 48 8.92 7.77 -8.28
CA ALA A 48 9.62 8.24 -7.07
C ALA A 48 9.79 7.11 -6.03
N HIS A 49 8.82 6.20 -5.95
CA HIS A 49 8.88 5.00 -5.11
C HIS A 49 9.53 3.78 -5.82
N ASN A 50 10.00 3.91 -7.05
CA ASN A 50 10.55 2.81 -7.88
C ASN A 50 9.60 1.60 -8.07
N VAL A 51 8.29 1.83 -8.04
CA VAL A 51 7.25 0.79 -8.17
C VAL A 51 6.46 0.88 -9.48
N TRP A 52 6.76 1.85 -10.36
CA TRP A 52 6.02 2.05 -11.61
C TRP A 52 5.95 0.80 -12.48
N ILE A 53 7.00 -0.02 -12.50
CA ILE A 53 7.07 -1.28 -13.25
C ILE A 53 5.88 -2.22 -12.97
N TYR A 54 5.26 -2.12 -11.80
CA TYR A 54 4.12 -2.95 -11.39
C TYR A 54 2.76 -2.37 -11.79
N PHE A 55 2.73 -1.10 -12.20
CA PHE A 55 1.52 -0.35 -12.56
C PHE A 55 1.50 0.08 -14.03
N LYS A 56 2.55 -0.22 -14.80
CA LYS A 56 2.62 0.06 -16.23
C LYS A 56 1.37 -0.46 -16.95
N PRO A 57 0.61 0.37 -17.69
CA PRO A 57 -0.65 -0.05 -18.30
C PRO A 57 -0.48 -1.15 -19.34
N ASP A 58 0.59 -1.10 -20.12
CA ASP A 58 0.72 -1.95 -21.30
C ASP A 58 1.30 -3.34 -20.97
N ASN A 59 2.17 -3.42 -19.95
CA ASN A 59 2.74 -4.68 -19.47
C ASN A 59 3.18 -4.56 -18.00
N PRO A 60 2.24 -4.63 -17.05
CA PRO A 60 2.60 -4.54 -15.65
C PRO A 60 3.29 -5.82 -15.20
N LEU A 61 4.38 -5.69 -14.45
CA LEU A 61 4.98 -6.83 -13.78
C LEU A 61 4.08 -7.34 -12.65
N PRO A 62 4.09 -8.65 -12.35
CA PRO A 62 3.47 -9.16 -11.14
C PRO A 62 4.09 -8.49 -9.92
N PHE A 63 3.29 -8.30 -8.87
CA PHE A 63 3.82 -7.80 -7.59
C PHE A 63 4.89 -8.77 -7.07
N PRO A 64 5.94 -8.25 -6.41
CA PRO A 64 7.07 -9.08 -6.01
C PRO A 64 6.61 -10.12 -4.99
N ALA A 65 7.01 -11.36 -5.22
CA ALA A 65 6.72 -12.47 -4.32
C ALA A 65 7.47 -12.29 -3.00
N GLU A 66 6.86 -12.79 -1.92
CA GLU A 66 7.50 -12.86 -0.62
C GLU A 66 8.73 -13.78 -0.70
N PRO A 67 9.89 -13.38 -0.13
CA PRO A 67 11.06 -14.23 -0.07
C PRO A 67 10.75 -15.56 0.62
N THR A 68 11.42 -16.63 0.20
CA THR A 68 11.22 -17.96 0.78
C THR A 68 12.15 -18.15 1.97
N LEU A 69 11.58 -18.48 3.13
CA LEU A 69 12.36 -18.81 4.32
C LEU A 69 13.21 -20.07 4.04
N PRO A 70 14.54 -20.04 4.27
CA PRO A 70 15.38 -21.21 4.07
C PRO A 70 14.98 -22.34 5.03
N GLU A 71 15.12 -23.58 4.55
CA GLU A 71 14.81 -24.76 5.35
C GLU A 71 15.92 -25.06 6.36
N LEU A 72 15.53 -25.27 7.61
CA LEU A 72 16.46 -25.66 8.66
C LEU A 72 16.86 -27.13 8.45
N PRO A 73 18.17 -27.45 8.32
CA PRO A 73 18.61 -28.83 8.16
C PRO A 73 18.21 -29.65 9.39
N THR A 74 17.65 -30.83 9.17
CA THR A 74 17.25 -31.73 10.25
C THR A 74 18.22 -32.89 10.40
N PRO A 75 18.62 -33.29 11.62
CA PRO A 75 19.49 -34.45 11.83
C PRO A 75 18.95 -35.74 11.19
N SER A 76 17.63 -35.84 11.01
CA SER A 76 16.95 -37.02 10.48
C SER A 76 17.24 -37.31 9.01
N GLU A 77 17.78 -36.33 8.28
CA GLU A 77 18.17 -36.44 6.86
C GLU A 77 19.57 -37.07 6.68
N TYR A 78 20.32 -37.27 7.76
CA TYR A 78 21.70 -37.74 7.74
C TYR A 78 21.84 -39.15 8.32
N LEU A 79 22.93 -39.85 7.96
CA LEU A 79 23.15 -41.22 8.42
C LEU A 79 23.45 -41.28 9.92
N SER A 80 22.67 -42.08 10.64
CA SER A 80 22.82 -42.37 12.07
C SER A 80 23.99 -43.32 12.36
N GLU A 81 24.54 -43.20 13.57
CA GLU A 81 25.66 -43.99 14.08
C GLU A 81 25.27 -45.44 14.37
N SER A 82 24.03 -45.65 14.84
CA SER A 82 23.53 -46.97 15.24
C SER A 82 23.22 -47.91 14.06
N GLY A 83 23.15 -47.43 12.80
CA GLY A 83 22.78 -48.28 11.65
C GLY A 83 21.37 -48.90 11.74
N ILE A 84 20.62 -48.56 12.80
CA ILE A 84 19.24 -48.93 13.05
C ILE A 84 18.36 -47.90 12.34
N VAL A 85 17.22 -48.35 11.79
CA VAL A 85 16.20 -47.58 11.04
C VAL A 85 15.64 -46.36 11.81
N GLU A 86 16.02 -46.19 13.07
CA GLU A 86 15.62 -45.06 13.90
C GLU A 86 16.31 -43.78 13.43
N LYS A 87 15.50 -42.83 12.96
CA LYS A 87 15.96 -41.53 12.48
C LYS A 87 16.66 -40.77 13.60
N ALA A 88 17.86 -40.26 13.33
CA ALA A 88 18.57 -39.42 14.29
C ALA A 88 17.75 -38.16 14.61
N THR A 89 17.62 -37.86 15.90
CA THR A 89 16.94 -36.65 16.39
C THR A 89 17.94 -35.63 16.91
N ARG A 90 19.16 -36.09 17.26
CA ARG A 90 20.24 -35.25 17.78
C ARG A 90 21.47 -35.32 16.89
N PRO A 91 22.21 -34.22 16.71
CA PRO A 91 23.46 -34.24 15.95
C PRO A 91 24.52 -35.21 16.50
N SER A 92 24.48 -35.53 17.79
CA SER A 92 25.37 -36.50 18.44
C SER A 92 25.13 -37.94 18.01
N GLU A 93 23.94 -38.27 17.51
CA GLU A 93 23.55 -39.61 17.04
C GLU A 93 23.98 -39.86 15.59
N LEU A 94 24.59 -38.85 14.95
CA LEU A 94 25.07 -38.93 13.58
C LEU A 94 26.48 -39.50 13.52
N ARG A 95 26.76 -40.29 12.47
CA ARG A 95 28.13 -40.71 12.14
C ARG A 95 29.05 -39.49 12.03
N VAL A 96 30.34 -39.67 12.28
CA VAL A 96 31.35 -38.59 12.24
C VAL A 96 31.26 -37.75 10.95
N MET A 97 31.15 -38.40 9.78
CA MET A 97 31.03 -37.69 8.50
C MET A 97 29.68 -36.97 8.35
N SER A 98 28.58 -37.63 8.70
CA SER A 98 27.22 -37.05 8.73
C SER A 98 27.16 -35.80 9.60
N ARG A 99 27.79 -35.85 10.77
CA ARG A 99 27.87 -34.75 11.73
C ARG A 99 28.63 -33.55 11.17
N LYS A 100 29.72 -33.81 10.44
CA LYS A 100 30.49 -32.76 9.73
C LYS A 100 29.66 -32.11 8.63
N ASN A 101 28.94 -32.90 7.84
CA ASN A 101 28.05 -32.38 6.79
C ASN A 101 26.90 -31.57 7.39
N PHE A 102 26.23 -32.09 8.42
CA PHE A 102 25.19 -31.36 9.15
C PHE A 102 25.67 -30.01 9.68
N HIS A 103 26.89 -29.94 10.24
CA HIS A 103 27.46 -28.64 10.68
C HIS A 103 27.73 -27.68 9.51
N LYS A 104 28.17 -28.21 8.36
CA LYS A 104 28.36 -27.40 7.15
C LYS A 104 27.04 -26.84 6.64
N ASP A 105 26.00 -27.67 6.61
CA ASP A 105 24.67 -27.27 6.14
C ASP A 105 24.00 -26.31 7.13
N LEU A 106 24.23 -26.46 8.44
CA LEU A 106 23.87 -25.45 9.44
C LEU A 106 24.57 -24.11 9.19
N GLY A 107 25.85 -24.14 8.80
CA GLY A 107 26.58 -22.94 8.41
C GLY A 107 25.98 -22.28 7.16
N HIS A 108 25.63 -23.08 6.16
CA HIS A 108 24.97 -22.60 4.94
C HIS A 108 23.58 -22.02 5.23
N TYR A 109 22.77 -22.70 6.06
CA TYR A 109 21.46 -22.22 6.51
C TYR A 109 21.54 -20.86 7.19
N ARG A 110 22.51 -20.64 8.09
CA ARG A 110 22.71 -19.34 8.75
C ARG A 110 22.97 -18.23 7.74
N TYR A 111 23.87 -18.47 6.79
CA TYR A 111 24.15 -17.53 5.70
C TYR A 111 22.91 -17.23 4.85
N LEU A 112 22.13 -18.25 4.48
CA LEU A 112 20.88 -18.06 3.74
C LEU A 112 19.83 -17.31 4.57
N SER A 113 19.80 -17.49 5.89
CA SER A 113 18.87 -16.80 6.78
C SER A 113 19.18 -15.31 6.86
N GLU A 114 20.47 -14.94 6.89
CA GLU A 114 20.90 -13.53 6.83
C GLU A 114 20.49 -12.86 5.50
N ILE A 115 20.63 -13.57 4.37
CA ILE A 115 20.14 -13.09 3.07
C ILE A 115 18.62 -12.93 3.10
N TYR A 116 17.91 -13.94 3.61
CA TYR A 116 16.46 -13.92 3.71
C TYR A 116 15.96 -12.71 4.51
N GLU A 117 16.56 -12.41 5.67
CA GLU A 117 16.18 -11.26 6.49
C GLU A 117 16.34 -9.94 5.72
N HIS A 118 17.47 -9.77 5.04
CA HIS A 118 17.71 -8.58 4.21
C HIS A 118 16.69 -8.45 3.07
N ASP A 119 16.42 -9.54 2.35
CA ASP A 119 15.49 -9.56 1.24
C ASP A 119 14.04 -9.38 1.69
N TYR A 120 13.68 -9.90 2.87
CA TYR A 120 12.37 -9.74 3.48
C TYR A 120 12.08 -8.27 3.82
N ASP A 121 13.04 -7.59 4.43
CA ASP A 121 12.92 -6.16 4.73
C ASP A 121 12.81 -5.32 3.45
N ALA A 122 13.58 -5.66 2.42
CA ALA A 122 13.50 -4.99 1.12
C ALA A 122 12.14 -5.21 0.44
N TRP A 123 11.65 -6.46 0.45
CA TRP A 123 10.33 -6.81 -0.05
C TRP A 123 9.23 -6.06 0.70
N GLY A 124 9.30 -5.97 2.03
CA GLY A 124 8.33 -5.26 2.86
C GLY A 124 8.21 -3.78 2.49
N ARG A 125 9.33 -3.09 2.27
CA ARG A 125 9.34 -1.70 1.80
C ARG A 125 8.65 -1.54 0.44
N VAL A 126 8.98 -2.41 -0.52
CA VAL A 126 8.35 -2.38 -1.86
C VAL A 126 6.85 -2.66 -1.78
N GLN A 127 6.41 -3.59 -0.92
CA GLN A 127 4.98 -3.86 -0.72
C GLN A 127 4.24 -2.67 -0.11
N ASP A 128 4.88 -1.95 0.81
CA ASP A 128 4.33 -0.75 1.43
C ASP A 128 4.13 0.36 0.39
N ASP A 129 5.11 0.57 -0.49
CA ASP A 129 5.06 1.52 -1.59
C ASP A 129 3.98 1.14 -2.63
N ILE A 130 3.92 -0.14 -3.03
CA ILE A 130 2.86 -0.65 -3.92
C ILE A 130 1.48 -0.42 -3.29
N ARG A 131 1.33 -0.70 -1.99
CA ARG A 131 0.08 -0.49 -1.27
C ARG A 131 -0.29 0.98 -1.22
N HIS A 132 0.68 1.87 -0.99
CA HIS A 132 0.49 3.31 -1.00
C HIS A 132 -0.06 3.80 -2.35
N ILE A 133 0.61 3.45 -3.46
CA ILE A 133 0.17 3.82 -4.81
C ILE A 133 -1.20 3.20 -5.15
N THR A 134 -1.44 1.95 -4.76
CA THR A 134 -2.75 1.30 -4.96
C THR A 134 -3.87 2.05 -4.23
N GLN A 135 -3.63 2.45 -2.97
CA GLN A 135 -4.61 3.23 -2.20
C GLN A 135 -4.83 4.60 -2.82
N LEU A 136 -3.76 5.24 -3.30
CA LEU A 136 -3.81 6.53 -3.99
C LEU A 136 -4.73 6.48 -5.21
N ILE A 137 -4.52 5.51 -6.11
CA ILE A 137 -5.38 5.25 -7.26
C ILE A 137 -6.82 5.01 -6.78
N PHE A 138 -7.00 4.21 -5.74
CA PHE A 138 -8.33 3.88 -5.24
C PHE A 138 -9.12 5.09 -4.75
N HIS A 139 -8.49 6.05 -4.09
CA HIS A 139 -9.21 7.19 -3.53
C HIS A 139 -9.35 8.37 -4.50
N THR A 140 -8.57 8.38 -5.58
CA THR A 140 -8.56 9.46 -6.58
C THR A 140 -9.38 9.12 -7.83
N VAL A 141 -9.77 7.86 -8.03
CA VAL A 141 -10.68 7.47 -9.12
C VAL A 141 -12.14 7.64 -8.72
N ALA A 142 -12.97 8.27 -9.57
CA ALA A 142 -14.39 8.46 -9.29
C ALA A 142 -15.15 7.13 -9.08
N PRO A 143 -16.14 7.07 -8.16
CA PRO A 143 -16.83 5.83 -7.82
C PRO A 143 -17.45 5.07 -9.00
N ARG A 144 -17.89 5.78 -10.05
CA ARG A 144 -18.43 5.16 -11.27
C ARG A 144 -17.38 4.32 -12.00
N LEU A 145 -16.17 4.87 -12.15
CA LEU A 145 -15.03 4.22 -12.81
C LEU A 145 -14.47 3.09 -11.95
N GLN A 146 -14.51 3.23 -10.62
CA GLN A 146 -14.14 2.12 -9.73
C GLN A 146 -15.04 0.90 -9.95
N LYS A 147 -16.34 1.09 -10.21
CA LYS A 147 -17.28 -0.02 -10.44
C LYS A 147 -17.13 -0.66 -11.80
N THR A 148 -16.84 0.12 -12.84
CA THR A 148 -16.74 -0.38 -14.23
C THR A 148 -15.36 -0.94 -14.55
N CYS A 149 -14.29 -0.26 -14.13
CA CYS A 149 -12.92 -0.62 -14.51
C CYS A 149 -12.25 -1.64 -13.56
N ARG A 150 -12.81 -1.85 -12.35
CA ARG A 150 -12.35 -2.88 -11.42
C ARG A 150 -13.13 -4.16 -11.63
N LEU A 151 -12.75 -4.91 -12.66
CA LEU A 151 -13.36 -6.19 -12.96
C LEU A 151 -13.04 -7.23 -11.88
N ALA A 152 -14.01 -8.07 -11.55
CA ALA A 152 -13.80 -9.17 -10.62
C ALA A 152 -12.80 -10.17 -11.22
N GLY A 153 -11.81 -10.58 -10.42
CA GLY A 153 -10.80 -11.55 -10.85
C GLY A 153 -9.63 -10.97 -11.66
N THR A 154 -9.63 -9.68 -12.01
CA THR A 154 -8.45 -9.07 -12.63
C THR A 154 -7.41 -8.67 -11.57
N PRO A 155 -6.11 -8.85 -11.87
CA PRO A 155 -5.05 -8.33 -11.02
C PRO A 155 -5.16 -6.82 -10.86
N ARG A 156 -4.87 -6.29 -9.67
CA ARG A 156 -4.92 -4.84 -9.37
C ARG A 156 -4.06 -4.02 -10.31
N GLN A 157 -3.00 -4.63 -10.85
CA GLN A 157 -2.09 -4.08 -11.83
C GLN A 157 -2.77 -3.67 -13.14
N GLN A 158 -3.81 -4.41 -13.55
CA GLN A 158 -4.55 -4.13 -14.78
C GLN A 158 -5.52 -2.96 -14.62
N TRP A 159 -5.65 -2.39 -13.42
CA TRP A 159 -6.63 -1.34 -13.19
C TRP A 159 -6.33 -0.06 -13.98
N ILE A 160 -5.06 0.37 -14.03
CA ILE A 160 -4.69 1.55 -14.83
C ILE A 160 -4.92 1.30 -16.32
N ALA A 161 -4.64 0.08 -16.80
CA ALA A 161 -4.93 -0.30 -18.18
C ALA A 161 -6.44 -0.21 -18.49
N ASN A 162 -7.30 -0.70 -17.60
CA ASN A 162 -8.75 -0.62 -17.76
C ASN A 162 -9.25 0.84 -17.69
N LEU A 163 -8.67 1.66 -16.82
CA LEU A 163 -8.98 3.09 -16.74
C LEU A 163 -8.55 3.82 -18.02
N LYS A 164 -7.39 3.46 -18.59
CA LYS A 164 -6.93 3.99 -19.88
C LYS A 164 -7.94 3.67 -20.99
N LEU A 165 -8.41 2.43 -21.06
CA LEU A 165 -9.39 2.02 -22.08
C LEU A 165 -10.73 2.74 -21.93
N GLU A 166 -11.22 2.92 -20.70
CA GLU A 166 -12.52 3.55 -20.44
C GLU A 166 -12.48 5.08 -20.64
N VAL A 167 -11.35 5.72 -20.31
CA VAL A 167 -11.29 7.18 -20.11
C VAL A 167 -10.34 7.89 -21.08
N ALA A 168 -9.23 7.28 -21.50
CA ALA A 168 -8.21 7.95 -22.30
C ALA A 168 -8.59 8.11 -23.80
N GLY A 169 -9.39 7.19 -24.34
CA GLY A 169 -9.64 7.07 -25.78
C GLY A 169 -8.36 6.72 -26.58
N ASP A 170 -8.39 6.89 -27.91
CA ASP A 170 -7.26 6.64 -28.86
C ASP A 170 -6.09 7.65 -28.72
N ASN A 171 -5.87 8.21 -27.53
CA ASN A 171 -4.74 9.08 -27.27
C ASN A 171 -3.47 8.21 -27.18
N HIS A 172 -2.81 8.01 -28.32
CA HIS A 172 -1.45 7.48 -28.39
C HIS A 172 -0.51 8.48 -27.71
N ILE A 173 -0.19 8.24 -26.44
CA ILE A 173 0.92 8.90 -25.76
C ILE A 173 2.19 8.21 -26.29
N GLU A 174 2.89 8.83 -27.24
CA GLU A 174 4.23 8.40 -27.64
C GLU A 174 5.20 8.73 -26.48
N GLN A 175 5.83 7.70 -25.92
CA GLN A 175 6.51 7.77 -24.62
C GLN A 175 8.03 7.90 -24.77
N ASP A 176 8.61 9.01 -24.31
CA ASP A 176 10.01 9.09 -23.89
C ASP A 176 10.06 9.07 -22.35
N PRO A 177 10.51 7.97 -21.72
CA PRO A 177 10.47 7.80 -20.26
C PRO A 177 11.22 8.89 -19.48
N ALA A 178 12.28 9.47 -20.07
CA ALA A 178 13.08 10.50 -19.41
C ALA A 178 12.37 11.85 -19.43
N LEU A 179 11.81 12.22 -20.58
CA LEU A 179 11.01 13.43 -20.75
C LEU A 179 9.71 13.36 -19.95
N GLU A 180 9.07 12.19 -19.88
CA GLU A 180 7.85 11.96 -19.09
C GLU A 180 8.08 12.16 -17.59
N LEU A 181 9.20 11.65 -17.05
CA LEU A 181 9.52 11.83 -15.64
C LEU A 181 9.78 13.30 -15.32
N GLU A 182 10.51 14.00 -16.19
CA GLU A 182 10.80 15.43 -16.01
C GLU A 182 9.52 16.27 -16.04
N GLN A 183 8.62 16.01 -16.99
CA GLN A 183 7.32 16.68 -17.08
C GLN A 183 6.42 16.36 -15.89
N ALA A 184 6.36 15.10 -15.47
CA ALA A 184 5.50 14.67 -14.37
C ALA A 184 5.99 15.21 -13.00
N LEU A 185 7.31 15.22 -12.76
CA LEU A 185 7.89 15.84 -11.57
C LEU A 185 7.66 17.36 -11.55
N ARG A 186 7.76 18.02 -12.71
CA ARG A 186 7.49 19.45 -12.83
C ARG A 186 6.03 19.77 -12.50
N LEU A 187 5.09 18.99 -13.04
CA LEU A 187 3.66 19.15 -12.76
C LEU A 187 3.32 18.92 -11.27
N ASP A 188 3.89 17.89 -10.65
CA ASP A 188 3.69 17.62 -9.22
C ASP A 188 4.26 18.77 -8.35
N GLN A 189 5.46 19.29 -8.68
CA GLN A 189 6.02 20.46 -8.02
C GLN A 189 5.21 21.75 -8.22
N GLU A 190 4.70 21.99 -9.43
CA GLU A 190 3.84 23.15 -9.73
C GLU A 190 2.52 23.07 -8.94
N PHE A 191 1.96 21.88 -8.79
CA PHE A 191 0.74 21.66 -8.00
C PHE A 191 0.98 21.91 -6.50
N GLU A 192 2.06 21.36 -5.94
CA GLU A 192 2.44 21.59 -4.53
C GLU A 192 2.67 23.09 -4.26
N ARG A 193 3.32 23.81 -5.18
CA ARG A 193 3.50 25.27 -5.08
C ARG A 193 2.16 26.03 -5.15
N ALA A 194 1.24 25.62 -6.02
CA ALA A 194 -0.09 26.22 -6.11
C ALA A 194 -0.93 25.99 -4.84
N LEU A 195 -0.77 24.84 -4.18
CA LEU A 195 -1.43 24.53 -2.91
C LEU A 195 -0.93 25.42 -1.76
N VAL A 196 0.38 25.67 -1.71
CA VAL A 196 0.99 26.58 -0.71
C VAL A 196 0.50 28.03 -0.90
N HIS A 197 0.30 28.47 -2.15
CA HIS A 197 -0.22 29.82 -2.46
C HIS A 197 -1.71 29.99 -2.17
N THR A 198 -2.52 28.94 -2.23
CA THR A 198 -3.94 29.00 -1.88
C THR A 198 -4.17 28.98 -0.37
N GLN A 199 -3.31 28.33 0.42
CA GLN A 199 -3.34 28.39 1.89
C GLN A 199 -2.80 29.69 2.49
N THR A 200 -2.04 30.50 1.75
CA THR A 200 -1.44 31.75 2.23
C THR A 200 -2.24 33.01 1.88
N ARG A 201 -3.43 32.90 1.24
CA ARG A 201 -4.32 34.05 1.11
C ARG A 201 -4.97 34.37 2.46
N PRO A 202 -4.73 35.56 3.04
CA PRO A 202 -5.50 36.00 4.20
C PRO A 202 -6.95 36.13 3.76
N ILE A 203 -7.86 35.54 4.53
CA ILE A 203 -9.29 35.80 4.43
C ILE A 203 -9.48 37.29 4.77
N ALA A 204 -9.51 38.14 3.75
CA ALA A 204 -10.02 39.49 3.90
C ALA A 204 -11.52 39.35 4.21
N GLY A 205 -11.85 39.51 5.49
CA GLY A 205 -13.20 39.36 6.01
C GLY A 205 -14.13 40.39 5.39
N THR A 206 -15.00 39.95 4.48
CA THR A 206 -16.22 40.68 4.15
C THR A 206 -17.28 40.25 5.15
N ILE A 207 -17.45 41.05 6.20
CA ILE A 207 -18.57 40.95 7.14
C ILE A 207 -19.86 41.24 6.35
N SER A 208 -20.52 40.18 5.89
CA SER A 208 -21.89 40.25 5.38
C SER A 208 -22.84 40.24 6.56
N ARG A 209 -23.43 41.41 6.87
CA ARG A 209 -24.54 41.52 7.83
C ARG A 209 -25.78 40.85 7.23
N CYS A 210 -26.24 39.76 7.84
CA CYS A 210 -27.61 39.29 7.65
C CYS A 210 -28.58 40.17 8.46
N PRO A 211 -29.70 40.63 7.87
CA PRO A 211 -30.75 41.31 8.61
C PRO A 211 -31.64 40.32 9.39
N GLN A 212 -31.97 40.71 10.62
CA GLN A 212 -32.94 40.06 11.51
C GLN A 212 -34.31 39.88 10.82
N ALA A 213 -34.80 38.63 10.79
CA ALA A 213 -36.19 38.33 10.51
C ALA A 213 -36.95 38.11 11.84
N TYR A 214 -38.10 38.77 11.93
CA TYR A 214 -38.98 38.94 13.08
C TYR A 214 -39.62 37.62 13.54
N ALA A 215 -39.74 37.46 14.86
CA ALA A 215 -40.68 36.55 15.50
C ALA A 215 -41.83 37.38 16.10
N GLU A 216 -43.01 37.31 15.50
CA GLU A 216 -44.26 37.78 16.12
C GLU A 216 -45.24 36.60 16.20
N THR A 217 -45.26 35.95 17.36
CA THR A 217 -46.30 35.01 17.77
C THR A 217 -47.46 35.80 18.38
N ARG A 218 -48.57 35.92 17.63
CA ARG A 218 -49.87 36.37 18.16
C ARG A 218 -50.47 35.25 19.01
N GLY A 219 -50.44 35.42 20.33
CA GLY A 219 -51.27 34.69 21.29
C GLY A 219 -52.40 35.60 21.76
N LEU A 220 -53.61 35.37 21.24
CA LEU A 220 -54.84 36.02 21.70
C LEU A 220 -55.25 35.44 23.06
N ALA A 221 -55.39 36.31 24.05
CA ALA A 221 -56.11 36.02 25.29
C ALA A 221 -57.51 36.65 25.21
N GLN A 222 -58.55 35.86 25.46
CA GLN A 222 -59.85 36.29 25.97
C GLN A 222 -60.55 35.07 26.61
N VAL A 223 -60.73 35.10 27.95
CA VAL A 223 -62.03 35.29 28.67
C VAL A 223 -62.77 33.96 28.84
N ALA A 224 -63.32 33.54 29.99
CA ALA A 224 -63.43 33.97 31.38
C ALA A 224 -63.81 32.69 32.18
N VAL A 225 -63.91 32.64 33.51
CA VAL A 225 -65.09 33.04 34.30
C VAL A 225 -64.82 32.59 35.75
N SER A 226 -65.23 33.43 36.69
CA SER A 226 -65.23 33.29 38.15
C SER A 226 -66.01 32.07 38.68
N ILE A 227 -65.58 31.53 39.83
CA ILE A 227 -66.16 31.69 41.18
C ILE A 227 -65.07 31.30 42.19
#